data_AF-Q9R0A8-F1
#
_entry.id   AF-Q9R0A8-F1
#
_cell.length_a   1.000
_cell.length_b   1.000
_cell.length_c   1.000
_cell.angle_alpha   90.00
_cell.angle_beta   90.00
_cell.angle_gamma   90.00
#
_symmetry.space_group_name_H-M   'P 1'
#
loop_
_entity.id
_entity.type
_entity.pdbx_description
1 polymer ?
#
loop_
_entity_poly.entity_id
_entity_poly.type
_entity_poly.pdbx_seq_one_letter_code
_entity_poly.pdbx_strand_id
1 'polypeptide(L)'
;MAALEEKASQVAEWLKKIFGDHPIPQYEMNARTTEILYHLSERNRVRDRDVNLVIEDLRQKASEYESEAKRLEDFLMESVNFSPANLSNTGSRFLNALVDSAIALEIKDTSLASFIPAVNDLTSDLFRTKSKSEEIKLELGKLEKNLTATLVLEKCLREDLKKADVHLSAERAKAEGRLQNMDFLKAKAAEFRFGIRAAEEQLSSRGMDASLSHRSLVALSDKLSELKQQTIPLKKKLESYLDLMPNPSLAQVKIEEAKRELDAIEAELTKKVDMMEL
;
A
#
# COMPACT_ATOMS: atom_id res chain seq x y z
N MET A 1 -57.26 -0.55 35.19
CA MET A 1 -57.00 -1.91 35.69
C MET A 1 -57.80 -2.95 34.91
N ALA A 2 -59.12 -2.85 34.84
CA ALA A 2 -59.98 -3.81 34.12
C ALA A 2 -59.53 -4.17 32.68
N ALA A 3 -59.10 -3.19 31.86
CA ALA A 3 -58.65 -3.47 30.49
C ALA A 3 -57.35 -4.28 30.40
N LEU A 4 -56.43 -4.15 31.36
CA LEU A 4 -55.20 -4.95 31.41
C LEU A 4 -55.51 -6.39 31.86
N GLU A 5 -56.44 -6.55 32.80
CA GLU A 5 -56.93 -7.86 33.25
C GLU A 5 -57.63 -8.59 32.09
N GLU A 6 -58.46 -7.90 31.31
CA GLU A 6 -59.11 -8.48 30.14
C GLU A 6 -58.11 -8.95 29.07
N LYS A 7 -57.11 -8.11 28.72
CA LYS A 7 -56.04 -8.51 27.79
C LYS A 7 -55.24 -9.70 28.31
N ALA A 8 -54.94 -9.73 29.61
CA ALA A 8 -54.23 -10.85 30.23
C ALA A 8 -55.05 -12.14 30.16
N SER A 9 -56.36 -12.08 30.39
CA SER A 9 -57.27 -13.22 30.23
C SER A 9 -57.31 -13.72 28.78
N GLN A 10 -57.42 -12.84 27.79
CA GLN A 10 -57.43 -13.23 26.37
C GLN A 10 -56.10 -13.84 25.93
N VAL A 11 -54.97 -13.31 26.41
CA VAL A 11 -53.64 -13.89 26.17
C VAL A 11 -53.52 -15.26 26.83
N ALA A 12 -54.01 -15.44 28.06
CA ALA A 12 -53.98 -16.73 28.74
C ALA A 12 -54.81 -17.79 28.00
N GLU A 13 -56.01 -17.43 27.54
CA GLU A 13 -56.84 -18.31 26.70
C GLU A 13 -56.18 -18.64 25.36
N TRP A 14 -55.59 -17.65 24.69
CA TRP A 14 -54.86 -17.86 23.43
C TRP A 14 -53.64 -18.76 23.62
N LEU A 15 -52.82 -18.52 24.65
CA LEU A 15 -51.69 -19.38 24.97
C LEU A 15 -52.15 -20.81 25.27
N LYS A 16 -53.24 -20.98 26.04
CA LYS A 16 -53.82 -22.31 26.28
C LYS A 16 -54.27 -22.98 24.98
N LYS A 17 -54.85 -22.24 24.04
CA LYS A 17 -55.23 -22.77 22.70
C LYS A 17 -54.00 -23.19 21.88
N ILE A 18 -52.94 -22.39 21.86
CA ILE A 18 -51.73 -22.64 21.06
C ILE A 18 -50.91 -23.80 21.61
N PHE A 19 -50.74 -23.87 22.93
CA PHE A 19 -49.97 -24.93 23.56
C PHE A 19 -50.79 -26.23 23.75
N GLY A 20 -52.12 -26.14 23.78
CA GLY A 20 -52.99 -27.29 23.99
C GLY A 20 -52.70 -27.94 25.35
N ASP A 21 -52.20 -29.18 25.33
CA ASP A 21 -51.79 -29.93 26.52
C ASP A 21 -50.34 -29.65 26.96
N HIS A 22 -49.56 -28.90 26.16
CA HIS A 22 -48.18 -28.56 26.50
C HIS A 22 -48.13 -27.48 27.59
N PRO A 23 -47.14 -27.53 28.50
CA PRO A 23 -46.97 -26.48 29.49
C PRO A 23 -46.68 -25.15 28.82
N ILE A 24 -47.43 -24.11 29.19
CA ILE A 24 -47.20 -22.74 28.71
C ILE A 24 -45.86 -22.25 29.31
N PRO A 25 -44.88 -21.82 28.50
CA PRO A 25 -43.62 -21.28 28.99
C PRO A 25 -43.85 -20.11 29.93
N GLN A 26 -43.06 -20.04 31.01
CA GLN A 26 -43.12 -18.92 31.94
C GLN A 26 -42.78 -17.62 31.20
N TYR A 27 -43.63 -16.60 31.34
CA TYR A 27 -43.41 -15.28 30.78
C TYR A 27 -43.66 -14.21 31.84
N GLU A 28 -42.99 -13.07 31.69
CA GLU A 28 -43.15 -11.96 32.63
C GLU A 28 -44.54 -11.32 32.46
N MET A 29 -45.35 -11.35 33.52
CA MET A 29 -46.67 -10.71 33.53
C MET A 29 -46.54 -9.22 33.87
N ASN A 30 -45.91 -8.47 32.97
CA ASN A 30 -45.83 -7.01 33.03
C ASN A 30 -46.73 -6.38 31.94
N ALA A 31 -47.15 -5.12 32.12
CA ALA A 31 -48.07 -4.48 31.19
C ALA A 31 -47.57 -4.43 29.73
N ARG A 32 -46.25 -4.33 29.52
CA ARG A 32 -45.63 -4.33 28.19
C ARG A 32 -45.72 -5.70 27.53
N THR A 33 -45.40 -6.77 28.26
CA THR A 33 -45.45 -8.15 27.76
C THR A 33 -46.88 -8.55 27.44
N THR A 34 -47.85 -8.22 28.31
CA THR A 34 -49.27 -8.46 28.05
C THR A 34 -49.73 -7.78 26.76
N GLU A 35 -49.31 -6.54 26.49
CA GLU A 35 -49.65 -5.84 25.25
C GLU A 35 -49.04 -6.51 24.00
N ILE A 36 -47.75 -6.89 24.06
CA ILE A 36 -47.07 -7.57 22.95
C ILE A 36 -47.74 -8.92 22.64
N LEU A 37 -48.01 -9.72 23.68
CA LEU A 37 -48.69 -11.01 23.52
C LEU A 37 -50.11 -10.84 23.00
N TYR A 38 -50.81 -9.79 23.41
CA TYR A 38 -52.14 -9.46 22.90
C TYR A 38 -52.12 -9.11 21.41
N HIS A 39 -51.16 -8.29 20.95
CA HIS A 39 -51.02 -8.03 19.51
C HIS A 39 -50.63 -9.28 18.72
N LEU A 40 -49.77 -10.13 19.28
CA LEU A 40 -49.39 -11.39 18.64
C LEU A 40 -50.58 -12.35 18.53
N SER A 41 -51.42 -12.43 19.56
CA SER A 41 -52.61 -13.27 19.57
C SER A 41 -53.62 -12.82 18.51
N GLU A 42 -53.87 -11.52 18.39
CA GLU A 42 -54.76 -10.98 17.34
C GLU A 42 -54.23 -11.26 15.93
N ARG A 43 -52.93 -11.05 15.69
CA ARG A 43 -52.32 -11.36 14.38
C ARG A 43 -52.35 -12.84 14.05
N ASN A 44 -52.14 -13.70 15.05
CA ASN A 44 -52.23 -15.14 14.86
C ASN A 44 -53.68 -15.57 14.60
N ARG A 45 -54.68 -15.03 15.33
CA ARG A 45 -56.11 -15.28 15.09
C ARG A 45 -56.53 -14.94 13.65
N VAL A 46 -56.04 -13.84 13.09
CA VAL A 46 -56.28 -13.47 11.69
C VAL A 46 -55.66 -14.50 10.74
N ARG A 47 -54.38 -14.82 10.90
CA ARG A 47 -53.69 -15.79 10.03
C ARG A 47 -54.32 -17.19 10.10
N ASP A 48 -54.68 -17.65 11.29
CA ASP A 48 -55.34 -18.94 11.48
C ASP A 48 -56.69 -18.97 10.76
N ARG A 49 -57.45 -17.86 10.78
CA ARG A 49 -58.70 -17.74 10.03
C ARG A 49 -58.45 -17.83 8.53
N ASP A 50 -57.46 -17.11 8.00
CA ASP A 50 -57.14 -17.12 6.57
C ASP A 50 -56.70 -18.51 6.09
N VAL A 51 -55.85 -19.19 6.86
CA VAL A 51 -55.42 -20.57 6.56
C VAL A 51 -56.60 -21.54 6.61
N ASN A 52 -57.50 -21.40 7.59
CA ASN A 52 -58.69 -22.25 7.67
C ASN A 52 -59.60 -22.06 6.44
N LEU A 53 -59.77 -20.82 5.94
CA LEU A 53 -60.53 -20.57 4.71
C LEU A 53 -59.92 -21.27 3.48
N VAL A 54 -58.59 -21.25 3.35
CA VAL A 54 -57.89 -21.97 2.25
C VAL A 54 -58.06 -23.49 2.40
N ILE A 55 -57.99 -24.02 3.62
CA ILE A 55 -58.21 -25.45 3.87
C ILE A 55 -59.65 -25.85 3.54
N GLU A 56 -60.63 -25.04 3.92
CA GLU A 56 -62.05 -25.26 3.62
C GLU A 56 -62.31 -25.26 2.10
N ASP A 57 -61.78 -24.27 1.37
CA ASP A 57 -61.88 -24.19 -0.09
C ASP A 57 -61.24 -25.42 -0.77
N LEU A 58 -60.04 -25.83 -0.34
CA LEU A 58 -59.38 -27.02 -0.89
C LEU A 58 -60.15 -28.31 -0.59
N ARG A 59 -60.73 -28.45 0.61
CA ARG A 59 -61.59 -29.59 0.97
C ARG A 59 -62.85 -29.63 0.13
N GLN A 60 -63.49 -28.47 -0.08
CA GLN A 60 -64.66 -28.36 -0.93
C GLN A 60 -64.33 -28.78 -2.37
N LYS A 61 -63.27 -28.22 -2.96
CA LYS A 61 -62.82 -28.59 -4.31
C LYS A 61 -62.52 -30.08 -4.43
N ALA A 62 -61.82 -30.67 -3.46
CA ALA A 62 -61.55 -32.11 -3.45
C ALA A 62 -62.85 -32.94 -3.45
N SER A 63 -63.83 -32.55 -2.62
CA SER A 63 -65.14 -33.21 -2.57
C SER A 63 -65.93 -33.04 -3.88
N GLU A 64 -65.84 -31.88 -4.53
CA GLU A 64 -66.46 -31.62 -5.83
C GLU A 64 -65.84 -32.48 -6.92
N TYR A 65 -64.51 -32.55 -7.00
CA TYR A 65 -63.79 -33.41 -7.94
C TYR A 65 -64.07 -34.89 -7.72
N GLU A 66 -64.17 -35.35 -6.46
CA GLU A 66 -64.53 -36.74 -6.16
C GLU A 66 -65.96 -37.07 -6.59
N SER A 67 -66.90 -36.16 -6.37
CA SER A 67 -68.30 -36.32 -6.78
C SER A 67 -68.44 -36.31 -8.30
N GLU A 68 -67.69 -35.43 -8.97
CA GLU A 68 -67.60 -35.37 -10.43
C GLU A 68 -67.01 -36.66 -11.03
N ALA A 69 -65.94 -37.20 -10.42
CA ALA A 69 -65.33 -38.44 -10.85
C ALA A 69 -66.31 -39.63 -10.76
N LYS A 70 -67.05 -39.74 -9.65
CA LYS A 70 -68.11 -40.75 -9.48
C LYS A 70 -69.22 -40.58 -10.51
N ARG A 71 -69.68 -39.35 -10.74
CA ARG A 71 -70.71 -39.06 -11.76
C ARG A 71 -70.27 -39.50 -13.15
N LEU A 72 -69.00 -39.28 -13.52
CA LEU A 72 -68.45 -39.68 -14.81
C LEU A 72 -68.29 -41.20 -14.92
N GLU A 73 -67.89 -41.88 -13.83
CA GLU A 73 -67.82 -43.34 -13.76
C GLU A 73 -69.21 -43.97 -13.94
N ASP A 74 -70.22 -43.49 -13.20
CA ASP A 74 -71.61 -43.93 -13.30
C ASP A 74 -72.15 -43.70 -14.72
N PHE A 75 -71.89 -42.52 -15.30
CA PHE A 75 -72.31 -42.18 -16.66
C PHE A 75 -71.71 -43.12 -17.73
N LEU A 76 -70.41 -43.44 -17.63
CA LEU A 76 -69.73 -44.38 -18.53
C LEU A 76 -70.29 -45.80 -18.42
N MET A 77 -70.62 -46.21 -17.19
CA MET A 77 -71.21 -47.52 -16.93
C MET A 77 -72.64 -47.60 -17.47
N GLU A 78 -73.51 -46.62 -17.19
CA GLU A 78 -74.92 -46.64 -17.60
C GLU A 78 -75.10 -46.43 -19.11
N SER A 79 -74.35 -45.51 -19.71
CA SER A 79 -74.55 -45.11 -21.11
C SER A 79 -73.80 -46.01 -22.10
N VAL A 80 -72.61 -46.50 -21.71
CA VAL A 80 -71.70 -47.21 -22.63
C VAL A 80 -71.40 -48.64 -22.16
N ASN A 81 -71.80 -49.03 -20.94
CA ASN A 81 -71.39 -50.29 -20.30
C ASN A 81 -69.85 -50.45 -20.28
N PHE A 82 -69.14 -49.34 -20.13
CA PHE A 82 -67.68 -49.31 -20.09
C PHE A 82 -67.20 -49.24 -18.65
N SER A 83 -66.32 -50.18 -18.28
CA SER A 83 -65.56 -50.14 -17.03
C SER A 83 -64.06 -50.16 -17.34
N PRO A 84 -63.21 -49.36 -16.66
CA PRO A 84 -61.76 -49.43 -16.81
C PRO A 84 -61.18 -50.83 -16.58
N ALA A 85 -61.86 -51.67 -15.78
CA ALA A 85 -61.47 -53.05 -15.52
C ALA A 85 -61.62 -53.97 -16.75
N ASN A 86 -62.42 -53.59 -17.75
CA ASN A 86 -62.64 -54.37 -18.98
C ASN A 86 -61.54 -54.13 -20.03
N LEU A 87 -60.61 -53.20 -19.78
CA LEU A 87 -59.50 -52.93 -20.69
C LEU A 87 -58.51 -54.11 -20.69
N SER A 88 -57.93 -54.40 -21.85
CA SER A 88 -56.76 -55.27 -21.92
C SER A 88 -55.60 -54.66 -21.13
N ASN A 89 -54.69 -55.50 -20.63
CA ASN A 89 -53.48 -55.02 -19.93
C ASN A 89 -52.72 -53.93 -20.73
N THR A 90 -52.67 -54.05 -22.05
CA THR A 90 -52.06 -53.05 -22.94
C THR A 90 -52.86 -51.75 -22.97
N GLY A 91 -54.19 -51.84 -23.06
CA GLY A 91 -55.09 -50.69 -23.01
C GLY A 91 -54.97 -49.92 -21.70
N SER A 92 -54.98 -50.62 -20.56
CA SER A 92 -54.79 -50.00 -19.24
C SER A 92 -53.43 -49.33 -19.12
N ARG A 93 -52.36 -49.93 -19.67
CA ARG A 93 -51.02 -49.30 -19.68
C ARG A 93 -50.97 -48.01 -20.48
N PHE A 94 -51.57 -47.98 -21.68
CA PHE A 94 -51.60 -46.76 -22.48
C PHE A 94 -52.47 -45.67 -21.86
N LEU A 95 -53.63 -46.04 -21.30
CA LEU A 95 -54.48 -45.10 -20.57
C LEU A 95 -53.75 -44.51 -19.36
N ASN A 96 -53.10 -45.34 -18.56
CA ASN A 96 -52.31 -44.88 -17.42
C ASN A 96 -51.17 -43.97 -17.88
N ALA A 97 -50.40 -44.34 -18.91
CA ALA A 97 -49.34 -43.48 -19.45
C ALA A 97 -49.85 -42.12 -19.94
N LEU A 98 -51.05 -42.09 -20.55
CA LEU A 98 -51.70 -40.86 -21.01
C LEU A 98 -52.13 -39.99 -19.83
N VAL A 99 -52.74 -40.58 -18.80
CA VAL A 99 -53.15 -39.89 -17.56
C VAL A 99 -51.93 -39.39 -16.79
N ASP A 100 -50.90 -40.23 -16.61
CA ASP A 100 -49.66 -39.86 -15.94
C ASP A 100 -48.95 -38.71 -16.66
N SER A 101 -48.93 -38.73 -18.00
CA SER A 101 -48.38 -37.63 -18.80
C SER A 101 -49.21 -36.36 -18.66
N ALA A 102 -50.54 -36.46 -18.62
CA ALA A 102 -51.42 -35.32 -18.41
C ALA A 102 -51.22 -34.69 -17.02
N ILE A 103 -51.08 -35.52 -15.98
CA ILE A 103 -50.76 -35.07 -14.62
C ILE A 103 -49.39 -34.40 -14.58
N ALA A 104 -48.37 -35.01 -15.19
CA ALA A 104 -47.01 -34.48 -15.21
C ALA A 104 -46.90 -33.14 -15.97
N LEU A 105 -47.76 -32.91 -16.96
CA LEU A 105 -47.87 -31.65 -17.71
C LEU A 105 -48.90 -30.67 -17.13
N GLU A 106 -49.56 -31.02 -16.01
CA GLU A 106 -50.60 -30.23 -15.35
C GLU A 106 -51.78 -29.83 -16.27
N ILE A 107 -52.13 -30.69 -17.24
CA ILE A 107 -53.24 -30.46 -18.16
C ILE A 107 -54.54 -31.12 -17.65
N LYS A 108 -55.69 -30.53 -17.98
CA LYS A 108 -57.02 -30.96 -17.49
C LYS A 108 -57.70 -32.00 -18.37
N ASP A 109 -57.18 -32.24 -19.57
CA ASP A 109 -57.75 -33.15 -20.55
C ASP A 109 -56.66 -33.97 -21.22
N THR A 110 -57.07 -35.00 -21.94
CA THR A 110 -56.17 -35.87 -22.71
C THR A 110 -56.17 -35.54 -24.20
N SER A 111 -56.58 -34.31 -24.57
CA SER A 111 -56.67 -33.88 -25.96
C SER A 111 -55.30 -33.47 -26.51
N LEU A 112 -55.06 -33.80 -27.78
CA LEU A 112 -53.83 -33.41 -28.46
C LEU A 112 -53.62 -31.89 -28.47
N ALA A 113 -54.71 -31.12 -28.50
CA ALA A 113 -54.67 -29.65 -28.49
C ALA A 113 -54.12 -29.07 -27.19
N SER A 114 -54.24 -29.77 -26.06
CA SER A 114 -53.67 -29.39 -24.76
C SER A 114 -52.23 -29.92 -24.59
N PHE A 115 -51.94 -31.13 -25.08
CA PHE A 115 -50.59 -31.71 -25.02
C PHE A 115 -49.55 -30.93 -25.84
N ILE A 116 -49.89 -30.51 -27.06
CA ILE A 116 -48.94 -29.80 -27.94
C ILE A 116 -48.39 -28.52 -27.30
N PRO A 117 -49.21 -27.56 -26.83
CA PRO A 117 -48.71 -26.36 -26.18
C PRO A 117 -47.96 -26.69 -24.89
N ALA A 118 -48.45 -27.61 -24.04
CA ALA A 118 -47.76 -27.97 -22.80
C ALA A 118 -46.35 -28.53 -23.04
N VAL A 119 -46.19 -29.42 -24.04
CA VAL A 119 -44.88 -29.95 -24.45
C VAL A 119 -44.00 -28.84 -25.04
N ASN A 120 -44.57 -27.93 -25.83
CA ASN A 120 -43.83 -26.81 -26.40
C ASN A 120 -43.35 -25.81 -25.33
N ASP A 121 -44.18 -25.54 -24.33
CA ASP A 121 -43.84 -24.67 -23.19
C ASP A 121 -42.72 -25.31 -22.37
N LEU A 122 -42.84 -26.59 -22.03
CA LEU A 122 -41.78 -27.34 -21.34
C LEU A 122 -40.48 -27.37 -22.15
N THR A 123 -40.58 -27.56 -23.46
CA THR A 123 -39.42 -27.53 -24.37
C THR A 123 -38.76 -26.15 -24.39
N SER A 124 -39.55 -25.09 -24.45
CA SER A 124 -39.08 -23.71 -24.41
C SER A 124 -38.40 -23.38 -23.08
N ASP A 125 -38.98 -23.84 -21.97
CA ASP A 125 -38.45 -23.70 -20.62
C ASP A 125 -37.14 -24.46 -20.44
N LEU A 126 -37.02 -25.65 -21.03
CA LEU A 126 -35.78 -26.42 -21.09
C LEU A 126 -34.69 -25.65 -21.85
N PHE A 127 -34.99 -25.10 -23.03
CA PHE A 127 -34.04 -24.30 -23.79
C PHE A 127 -33.62 -23.02 -23.04
N ARG A 128 -34.57 -22.32 -22.42
CA ARG A 128 -34.31 -21.13 -21.60
C ARG A 128 -33.38 -21.48 -20.42
N THR A 129 -33.67 -22.56 -19.72
CA THR A 129 -32.88 -23.04 -18.58
C THR A 129 -31.48 -23.46 -19.01
N LYS A 130 -31.37 -24.17 -20.14
CA LYS A 130 -30.08 -24.55 -20.72
C LYS A 130 -29.25 -23.33 -21.13
N SER A 131 -29.87 -22.33 -21.77
CA SER A 131 -29.20 -21.09 -22.16
C SER A 131 -28.70 -20.31 -20.95
N LYS A 132 -29.52 -20.17 -19.90
CA LYS A 132 -29.11 -19.53 -18.64
C LYS A 132 -27.99 -20.31 -17.94
N SER A 133 -28.04 -21.64 -17.96
CA SER A 133 -26.98 -22.48 -17.41
C SER A 133 -25.64 -22.25 -18.14
N GLU A 134 -25.67 -22.10 -19.46
CA GLU A 134 -24.47 -21.82 -20.24
C GLU A 134 -23.92 -20.41 -19.98
N GLU A 135 -24.80 -19.40 -19.88
CA GLU A 135 -24.41 -18.04 -19.48
C GLU A 135 -23.73 -18.02 -18.11
N ILE A 136 -24.31 -18.69 -17.12
CA ILE A 136 -23.74 -18.81 -15.78
C ILE A 136 -22.36 -19.49 -15.82
N LYS A 137 -22.18 -20.53 -16.64
CA LYS A 137 -20.87 -21.19 -16.80
C LYS A 137 -19.82 -20.25 -17.40
N LEU A 138 -20.19 -19.44 -18.39
CA LEU A 138 -19.30 -18.45 -18.99
C LEU A 138 -18.90 -17.37 -17.97
N GLU A 139 -19.85 -16.85 -17.20
CA GLU A 139 -19.57 -15.87 -16.14
C GLU A 139 -18.73 -16.47 -15.01
N LEU A 140 -19.00 -17.71 -14.60
CA LEU A 140 -18.18 -18.43 -13.63
C LEU A 140 -16.73 -18.59 -14.13
N GLY A 141 -16.54 -18.98 -15.38
CA GLY A 141 -15.21 -19.10 -15.97
C GLY A 141 -14.45 -17.76 -16.08
N LYS A 142 -15.15 -16.64 -16.28
CA LYS A 142 -14.54 -15.29 -16.20
C LYS A 142 -14.14 -14.95 -14.77
N LEU A 143 -15.03 -15.22 -13.80
CA LEU A 143 -14.80 -14.93 -12.39
C LEU A 143 -13.62 -15.75 -11.85
N GLU A 144 -13.51 -17.04 -12.20
CA GLU A 144 -12.40 -17.90 -11.84
C GLU A 144 -11.05 -17.38 -12.36
N LYS A 145 -11.00 -16.90 -13.61
CA LYS A 145 -9.79 -16.29 -14.20
C LYS A 145 -9.41 -15.00 -13.48
N ASN A 146 -10.39 -14.13 -13.21
CA ASN A 146 -10.17 -12.88 -12.49
C ASN A 146 -9.70 -13.12 -11.04
N LEU A 147 -10.31 -14.09 -10.35
CA LEU A 147 -9.90 -14.49 -9.01
C LEU A 147 -8.47 -15.01 -9.01
N THR A 148 -8.13 -15.89 -9.95
CA THR A 148 -6.76 -16.42 -10.10
C THR A 148 -5.75 -15.30 -10.34
N ALA A 149 -6.03 -14.36 -11.25
CA ALA A 149 -5.17 -13.22 -11.52
C ALA A 149 -5.01 -12.32 -10.29
N THR A 150 -6.10 -12.09 -9.54
CA THR A 150 -6.10 -11.29 -8.32
C THR A 150 -5.28 -11.94 -7.21
N LEU A 151 -5.41 -13.25 -7.02
CA LEU A 151 -4.62 -14.01 -6.03
C LEU A 151 -3.12 -14.01 -6.36
N VAL A 152 -2.77 -14.13 -7.64
CA VAL A 152 -1.37 -14.00 -8.09
C VAL A 152 -0.83 -12.60 -7.80
N LEU A 153 -1.60 -11.56 -8.14
CA LEU A 153 -1.24 -10.17 -7.86
C LEU A 153 -1.09 -9.91 -6.35
N GLU A 154 -2.02 -10.41 -5.53
CA GLU A 154 -1.95 -10.30 -4.07
C GLU A 154 -0.65 -10.92 -3.53
N LYS A 155 -0.29 -12.10 -4.02
CA LYS A 155 0.97 -12.76 -3.63
C LYS A 155 2.19 -11.91 -4.01
N CYS A 156 2.24 -11.37 -5.22
CA CYS A 156 3.33 -10.49 -5.65
C CYS A 156 3.41 -9.22 -4.78
N LEU A 157 2.28 -8.59 -4.47
CA LEU A 157 2.23 -7.40 -3.61
C LEU A 157 2.70 -7.70 -2.18
N ARG A 158 2.34 -8.86 -1.62
CA ARG A 158 2.83 -9.30 -0.31
C ARG A 158 4.35 -9.50 -0.30
N GLU A 159 4.90 -10.08 -1.37
CA GLU A 159 6.35 -10.25 -1.51
C GLU A 159 7.07 -8.89 -1.64
N ASP A 160 6.52 -7.96 -2.40
CA ASP A 160 7.09 -6.62 -2.57
C ASP A 160 6.99 -5.77 -1.31
N LEU A 161 5.90 -5.88 -0.55
CA LEU A 161 5.80 -5.27 0.78
C LEU A 161 6.89 -5.77 1.72
N LYS A 162 7.14 -7.09 1.74
CA LYS A 162 8.22 -7.67 2.56
C LYS A 162 9.60 -7.13 2.15
N LYS A 163 9.86 -6.97 0.85
CA LYS A 163 11.12 -6.36 0.37
C LYS A 163 11.21 -4.89 0.80
N ALA A 164 10.13 -4.13 0.63
CA ALA A 164 10.06 -2.73 1.00
C ALA A 164 10.29 -2.53 2.51
N ASP A 165 9.75 -3.40 3.37
CA ASP A 165 9.96 -3.36 4.82
C ASP A 165 11.42 -3.60 5.22
N VAL A 166 12.09 -4.55 4.54
CA VAL A 166 13.53 -4.80 4.73
C VAL A 166 14.35 -3.59 4.31
N HIS A 167 14.05 -3.00 3.15
CA HIS A 167 14.72 -1.79 2.68
C HIS A 167 14.49 -0.60 3.62
N LEU A 168 13.27 -0.41 4.11
CA LEU A 168 12.93 0.63 5.06
C LEU A 168 13.69 0.47 6.38
N SER A 169 13.80 -0.76 6.88
CA SER A 169 14.56 -1.06 8.10
C SER A 169 16.06 -0.77 7.93
N ALA A 170 16.64 -1.12 6.78
CA ALA A 170 18.04 -0.81 6.47
C ALA A 170 18.30 0.70 6.36
N GLU A 171 17.41 1.45 5.71
CA GLU A 171 17.53 2.91 5.61
C GLU A 171 17.32 3.60 6.96
N ARG A 172 16.42 3.10 7.81
CA ARG A 172 16.27 3.58 9.19
C ARG A 172 17.55 3.38 10.00
N ALA A 173 18.16 2.20 9.95
CA ALA A 173 19.42 1.94 10.64
C ALA A 173 20.56 2.86 10.16
N LYS A 174 20.65 3.12 8.84
CA LYS A 174 21.61 4.08 8.28
C LYS A 174 21.33 5.53 8.72
N ALA A 175 20.05 5.93 8.75
CA ALA A 175 19.66 7.26 9.21
C ALA A 175 20.00 7.46 10.69
N GLU A 176 19.74 6.46 11.53
CA GLU A 176 20.10 6.46 12.94
C GLU A 176 21.63 6.54 13.14
N GLY A 177 22.41 5.73 12.41
CA GLY A 177 23.87 5.81 12.44
C GLY A 177 24.41 7.18 12.01
N ARG A 178 23.78 7.82 11.00
CA ARG A 178 24.12 9.19 10.59
C ARG A 178 23.80 10.22 11.67
N LEU A 179 22.68 10.05 12.37
CA LEU A 179 22.28 10.94 13.46
C LEU A 179 23.30 10.88 14.60
N GLN A 180 23.68 9.68 15.03
CA GLN A 180 24.70 9.47 16.06
C GLN A 180 26.06 10.06 15.65
N ASN A 181 26.47 9.85 14.39
CA ASN A 181 27.71 10.42 13.86
C ASN A 181 27.68 11.95 13.82
N MET A 182 26.53 12.55 13.47
CA MET A 182 26.36 14.00 13.50
C MET A 182 26.51 14.56 14.92
N ASP A 183 25.93 13.90 15.92
CA ASP A 183 26.03 14.33 17.31
C ASP A 183 27.48 14.22 17.82
N PHE A 184 28.18 13.15 17.46
CA PHE A 184 29.63 13.00 17.72
C PHE A 184 30.45 14.13 17.11
N LEU A 185 30.22 14.46 15.83
CA LEU A 185 30.94 15.53 15.14
C LEU A 185 30.65 16.92 15.75
N LYS A 186 29.41 17.17 16.18
CA LYS A 186 29.05 18.41 16.91
C LYS A 186 29.80 18.51 18.23
N ALA A 187 29.86 17.43 19.01
CA ALA A 187 30.61 17.40 20.26
C ALA A 187 32.11 17.63 20.02
N LYS A 188 32.69 16.98 19.00
CA LYS A 188 34.10 17.14 18.63
C LYS A 188 34.42 18.57 18.16
N ALA A 189 33.53 19.18 17.38
CA ALA A 189 33.69 20.57 16.95
C ALA A 189 33.63 21.55 18.13
N ALA A 190 32.78 21.30 19.13
CA ALA A 190 32.73 22.10 20.35
C ALA A 190 34.02 21.98 21.18
N GLU A 191 34.56 20.76 21.31
CA GLU A 191 35.84 20.50 21.97
C GLU A 191 37.00 21.26 21.28
N PHE A 192 37.12 21.15 19.96
CA PHE A 192 38.14 21.89 19.21
C PHE A 192 37.98 23.41 19.35
N ARG A 193 36.75 23.93 19.34
CA ARG A 193 36.49 25.36 19.55
C ARG A 193 36.88 25.82 20.94
N PHE A 194 36.74 24.97 21.96
CA PHE A 194 37.20 25.27 23.31
C PHE A 194 38.74 25.22 23.39
N GLY A 195 39.35 24.18 22.83
CA GLY A 195 40.81 24.02 22.79
C GLY A 195 41.53 25.15 22.05
N ILE A 196 40.99 25.59 20.90
CA ILE A 196 41.52 26.74 20.15
C ILE A 196 41.45 28.01 21.01
N ARG A 197 40.29 28.32 21.60
CA ARG A 197 40.13 29.50 22.47
C ARG A 197 41.09 29.49 23.65
N ALA A 198 41.25 28.35 24.33
CA ALA A 198 42.18 28.22 25.44
C ALA A 198 43.64 28.41 25.00
N ALA A 199 44.04 27.88 23.83
CA ALA A 199 45.37 28.07 23.27
C ALA A 199 45.60 29.53 22.84
N GLU A 200 44.62 30.18 22.22
CA GLU A 200 44.66 31.59 21.85
C GLU A 200 44.80 32.51 23.08
N GLU A 201 44.09 32.21 24.17
CA GLU A 201 44.20 32.92 25.44
C GLU A 201 45.56 32.69 26.12
N GLN A 202 46.10 31.46 26.07
CA GLN A 202 47.46 31.17 26.52
C GLN A 202 48.54 31.89 25.69
N LEU A 203 48.37 32.00 24.38
CA LEU A 203 49.28 32.76 23.53
C LEU A 203 49.20 34.25 23.83
N SER A 204 47.99 34.79 23.98
CA SER A 204 47.75 36.20 24.31
C SER A 204 48.34 36.58 25.68
N SER A 205 48.13 35.75 26.71
CA SER A 205 48.70 35.97 28.06
C SER A 205 50.24 35.88 28.10
N ARG A 206 50.86 35.12 27.19
CA ARG A 206 52.32 35.06 27.04
C ARG A 206 52.90 36.21 26.20
N GLY A 207 52.06 37.15 25.75
CA GLY A 207 52.49 38.30 24.96
C GLY A 207 52.88 37.94 23.52
N MET A 208 52.32 36.86 22.95
CA MET A 208 52.50 36.59 21.52
C MET A 208 51.77 37.66 20.69
N ASP A 209 52.55 38.55 20.10
CA ASP A 209 52.10 39.50 19.08
C ASP A 209 52.20 38.87 17.69
N ALA A 210 51.32 39.25 16.76
CA ALA A 210 51.28 38.74 15.39
C ALA A 210 52.58 39.01 14.60
N SER A 211 53.39 39.97 15.06
CA SER A 211 54.73 40.24 14.54
C SER A 211 55.74 39.10 14.78
N LEU A 212 55.52 38.26 15.79
CA LEU A 212 56.35 37.09 16.10
C LEU A 212 55.91 35.82 15.36
N SER A 213 54.88 35.90 14.51
CA SER A 213 54.45 34.74 13.72
C SER A 213 55.57 34.27 12.78
N HIS A 214 55.63 32.97 12.49
CA HIS A 214 56.62 32.41 11.54
C HIS A 214 56.58 33.15 10.19
N ARG A 215 55.38 33.50 9.72
CA ARG A 215 55.19 34.25 8.47
C ARG A 215 55.83 35.64 8.55
N SER A 216 55.65 36.35 9.67
CA SER A 216 56.24 37.68 9.90
C SER A 216 57.77 37.59 10.03
N LEU A 217 58.29 36.56 10.71
CA LEU A 217 59.73 36.35 10.89
C LEU A 217 60.43 35.98 9.57
N VAL A 218 59.81 35.12 8.75
CA VAL A 218 60.32 34.80 7.41
C VAL A 218 60.36 36.08 6.57
N ALA A 219 59.28 36.87 6.55
CA ALA A 219 59.26 38.13 5.81
C ALA A 219 60.34 39.12 6.30
N LEU A 220 60.61 39.19 7.60
CA LEU A 220 61.66 40.03 8.18
C LEU A 220 63.06 39.52 7.82
N SER A 221 63.27 38.20 7.86
CA SER A 221 64.53 37.55 7.48
C SER A 221 64.84 37.76 6.00
N ASP A 222 63.84 37.58 5.14
CA ASP A 222 63.96 37.82 3.70
C ASP A 222 64.38 39.28 3.46
N LYS A 223 63.73 40.22 4.15
CA LYS A 223 64.06 41.65 4.08
C LYS A 223 65.47 41.98 4.60
N LEU A 224 65.93 41.29 5.64
CA LEU A 224 67.29 41.44 6.17
C LEU A 224 68.33 40.86 5.20
N SER A 225 68.03 39.75 4.53
CA SER A 225 68.88 39.14 3.52
C SER A 225 69.06 40.05 2.31
N GLU A 226 67.97 40.70 1.87
CA GLU A 226 67.98 41.70 0.80
C GLU A 226 68.84 42.90 1.21
N LEU A 227 68.67 43.43 2.42
CA LEU A 227 69.47 44.54 2.95
C LEU A 227 70.97 44.18 3.04
N LYS A 228 71.30 42.95 3.44
CA LYS A 228 72.68 42.44 3.45
C LYS A 228 73.26 42.34 2.04
N GLN A 229 72.51 41.84 1.06
CA GLN A 229 72.94 41.83 -0.34
C GLN A 229 73.23 43.24 -0.85
N GLN A 230 72.41 44.23 -0.49
CA GLN A 230 72.65 45.62 -0.83
C GLN A 230 73.89 46.20 -0.13
N THR A 231 74.25 45.73 1.07
CA THR A 231 75.40 46.26 1.81
C THR A 231 76.75 45.78 1.25
N ILE A 232 76.83 44.60 0.65
CA ILE A 232 78.08 44.04 0.08
C ILE A 232 78.74 44.98 -0.95
N PRO A 233 78.06 45.44 -2.01
CA PRO A 233 78.67 46.37 -2.97
C PRO A 233 79.00 47.73 -2.34
N LEU A 234 78.19 48.20 -1.39
CA LEU A 234 78.48 49.44 -0.64
C LEU A 234 79.75 49.32 0.21
N LYS A 235 79.95 48.19 0.90
CA LYS A 235 81.19 47.91 1.65
C LYS A 235 82.40 47.81 0.73
N LYS A 236 82.27 47.10 -0.40
CA LYS A 236 83.35 46.98 -1.39
C LYS A 236 83.75 48.35 -1.95
N LYS A 237 82.76 49.24 -2.17
CA LYS A 237 83.00 50.62 -2.57
C LYS A 237 83.72 51.41 -1.47
N LEU A 238 83.32 51.24 -0.20
CA LEU A 238 83.99 51.88 0.93
C LEU A 238 85.44 51.40 1.12
N GLU A 239 85.71 50.09 0.99
CA GLU A 239 87.07 49.53 1.06
C GLU A 239 87.96 50.12 -0.04
N SER A 240 87.45 50.29 -1.27
CA SER A 240 88.21 50.95 -2.34
C SER A 240 88.60 52.40 -2.02
N TYR A 241 87.81 53.10 -1.20
CA TYR A 241 88.15 54.45 -0.72
C TYR A 241 89.14 54.44 0.45
N LEU A 242 89.17 53.37 1.26
CA LEU A 242 90.07 53.22 2.40
C LEU A 242 91.50 52.81 2.01
N ASP A 243 91.67 52.14 0.87
CA ASP A 243 93.01 51.84 0.30
C ASP A 243 93.74 53.08 -0.24
N LEU A 244 93.07 54.24 -0.31
CA LEU A 244 93.76 55.51 -0.49
C LEU A 244 94.38 55.95 0.85
N MET A 245 95.68 55.70 1.02
CA MET A 245 96.41 56.13 2.21
C MET A 245 96.37 57.67 2.39
N PRO A 246 96.26 58.19 3.64
CA PRO A 246 95.86 59.58 3.90
C PRO A 246 96.93 60.66 3.63
N ASN A 247 98.09 60.33 3.07
CA ASN A 247 99.16 61.30 2.85
C ASN A 247 99.23 61.71 1.38
N PRO A 248 98.80 62.93 1.00
CA PRO A 248 98.70 63.37 -0.40
C PRO A 248 100.02 63.29 -1.17
N SER A 249 101.17 63.50 -0.50
CA SER A 249 102.49 63.40 -1.16
C SER A 249 102.85 61.96 -1.52
N LEU A 250 102.47 60.99 -0.67
CA LEU A 250 102.72 59.56 -0.91
C LEU A 250 101.69 58.95 -1.86
N ALA A 251 100.45 59.44 -1.81
CA ALA A 251 99.39 59.08 -2.74
C ALA A 251 99.74 59.50 -4.18
N GLN A 252 100.37 60.67 -4.37
CA GLN A 252 100.88 61.07 -5.68
C GLN A 252 101.96 60.12 -6.19
N VAL A 253 102.90 59.70 -5.31
CA VAL A 253 103.94 58.72 -5.69
C VAL A 253 103.33 57.37 -6.05
N LYS A 254 102.35 56.87 -5.30
CA LYS A 254 101.68 55.59 -5.61
C LYS A 254 100.75 55.67 -6.82
N ILE A 255 100.07 56.79 -7.04
CA ILE A 255 99.32 57.02 -8.28
C ILE A 255 100.28 57.03 -9.46
N GLU A 256 101.47 57.63 -9.30
CA GLU A 256 102.48 57.65 -10.37
C GLU A 256 103.20 56.30 -10.55
N GLU A 257 103.39 55.52 -9.49
CA GLU A 257 103.82 54.11 -9.58
C GLU A 257 102.76 53.25 -10.26
N ALA A 258 101.49 53.36 -9.88
CA ALA A 258 100.39 52.62 -10.50
C ALA A 258 100.19 53.05 -11.97
N LYS A 259 100.40 54.33 -12.30
CA LYS A 259 100.46 54.78 -13.69
C LYS A 259 101.67 54.24 -14.42
N ARG A 260 102.85 54.15 -13.80
CA ARG A 260 104.03 53.51 -14.41
C ARG A 260 103.84 52.01 -14.61
N GLU A 261 103.19 51.32 -13.68
CA GLU A 261 102.82 49.91 -13.84
C GLU A 261 101.76 49.74 -14.93
N LEU A 262 100.78 50.65 -15.00
CA LEU A 262 99.80 50.67 -16.08
C LEU A 262 100.47 50.93 -17.42
N ASP A 263 101.32 51.96 -17.54
CA ASP A 263 102.09 52.29 -18.76
C ASP A 263 103.05 51.15 -19.13
N ALA A 264 103.61 50.43 -18.16
CA ALA A 264 104.46 49.26 -18.41
C ALA A 264 103.65 48.07 -18.92
N ILE A 265 102.47 47.79 -18.34
CA ILE A 265 101.55 46.74 -18.81
C ILE A 265 100.93 47.13 -20.15
N GLU A 266 100.57 48.40 -20.36
CA GLU A 266 100.11 48.93 -21.64
C GLU A 266 101.24 48.81 -22.66
N ALA A 267 102.48 49.20 -22.35
CA ALA A 267 103.60 49.01 -23.26
C ALA A 267 103.91 47.52 -23.51
N GLU A 268 103.74 46.63 -22.53
CA GLU A 268 103.89 45.19 -22.72
C GLU A 268 102.75 44.61 -23.57
N LEU A 269 101.52 45.13 -23.41
CA LEU A 269 100.37 44.81 -24.24
C LEU A 269 100.58 45.33 -25.67
N THR A 270 100.99 46.58 -25.85
CA THR A 270 101.29 47.18 -27.16
C THR A 270 102.46 46.46 -27.82
N LYS A 271 103.51 46.07 -27.09
CA LYS A 271 104.63 45.29 -27.62
C LYS A 271 104.22 43.86 -27.98
N LYS A 272 103.27 43.25 -27.26
CA LYS A 272 102.68 41.95 -27.63
C LYS A 272 101.71 42.07 -28.81
N VAL A 273 101.02 43.20 -28.94
CA VAL A 273 100.15 43.50 -30.08
C VAL A 273 100.99 43.80 -31.35
N ASP A 274 102.08 44.57 -31.25
CA ASP A 274 103.00 44.87 -32.36
C ASP A 274 103.80 43.63 -32.81
N MET A 275 104.08 42.67 -31.91
CA MET A 275 104.64 41.35 -32.26
C MET A 275 103.60 40.38 -32.85
N MET A 276 102.30 40.71 -32.82
CA MET A 276 101.25 39.96 -33.51
C MET A 276 100.86 40.57 -34.86
N GLU A 277 101.36 41.76 -35.21
CA GLU A 277 101.07 42.43 -36.50
C GLU A 277 102.30 42.56 -37.45
N LEU A 278 103.40 41.85 -37.18
CA LEU A 278 104.55 41.60 -38.08
C LEU A 278 104.93 40.12 -38.10
#